data_AF-A0A0S6VQ63-F1
#
_entry.id   AF-A0A0S6VQ63-F1
#
_cell.length_a   1.000
_cell.length_b   1.000
_cell.length_c   1.000
_cell.angle_alpha   90.00
_cell.angle_beta   90.00
_cell.angle_gamma   90.00
#
_symmetry.space_group_name_H-M   'P 1'
#
loop_
_entity.id
_entity.type
_entity.pdbx_description
1 polymer ?
#
loop_
_entity_poly.entity_id
_entity_poly.type
_entity_poly.pdbx_seq_one_letter_code
_entity_poly.pdbx_strand_id
1 'polypeptide(L)'
;MKGDLSKIELADVVKALSLIGKSGRITVTAEGQRGSIYLKRGAVIAAEDGRLRGEDALYSLALKSSGMFQYDPATTLVDQNIHLGTESLFIGLSSKVDRYKYLLTRGPQLEDRLTFKGKPDDPQFNEEMFTILQLLARPSAVRDVLKRSPYSRLQTLELIAKLCAAQTLTVTRKSAIVAKDEEHEEVEQEVGASLETGLDTVSIGELVQILVLIRRDGHLTAAWDDREGEVFIEHGNITFATVESLEGLGAVYRLLTWKEGYCKFFADVAAQKRNIKKNIESIFVEGIDILAKFNKFMDEFPSLNAYIDVISVTGQENISDKEAKILRLVNQHETLNDVIKHSPFSDVETLELTAKLYNQRMIGLSKGMRGQTEVDYDKEAEDLLKDLL
;
A
#
# COMPACT_ATOMS: atom_id res chain seq x y z
N MET A 1 4.75 1.80 -5.78
CA MET A 1 4.14 0.64 -5.09
C MET A 1 3.93 -0.51 -6.06
N LYS A 2 4.28 -1.74 -5.68
CA LYS A 2 4.10 -2.97 -6.46
C LYS A 2 3.43 -4.05 -5.59
N GLY A 3 2.75 -5.00 -6.21
CA GLY A 3 2.07 -6.07 -5.49
C GLY A 3 1.66 -7.26 -6.35
N ASP A 4 1.34 -8.36 -5.68
CA ASP A 4 0.89 -9.62 -6.28
C ASP A 4 -0.64 -9.69 -6.31
N LEU A 5 -1.20 -9.90 -7.50
CA LEU A 5 -2.66 -10.00 -7.73
C LEU A 5 -3.30 -11.20 -7.05
N SER A 6 -2.53 -12.24 -6.74
CA SER A 6 -3.03 -13.41 -6.01
C SER A 6 -3.23 -13.12 -4.52
N LYS A 7 -2.57 -12.08 -3.98
CA LYS A 7 -2.62 -11.71 -2.56
C LYS A 7 -3.48 -10.48 -2.29
N ILE A 8 -3.60 -9.59 -3.27
CA ILE A 8 -4.38 -8.36 -3.21
C ILE A 8 -5.11 -8.11 -4.53
N GLU A 9 -6.42 -7.89 -4.44
CA GLU A 9 -7.28 -7.67 -5.61
C GLU A 9 -7.02 -6.30 -6.25
N LEU A 10 -6.84 -6.27 -7.58
CA LEU A 10 -6.60 -5.03 -8.31
C LEU A 10 -7.76 -4.02 -8.17
N ALA A 11 -9.01 -4.51 -8.15
CA ALA A 11 -10.19 -3.66 -8.02
C ALA A 11 -10.15 -2.83 -6.74
N ASP A 12 -9.74 -3.45 -5.64
CA ASP A 12 -9.63 -2.81 -4.33
C ASP A 12 -8.50 -1.78 -4.30
N VAL A 13 -7.35 -2.10 -4.91
CA VAL A 13 -6.22 -1.15 -5.03
C VAL A 13 -6.61 0.08 -5.86
N VAL A 14 -7.26 -0.12 -7.01
CA VAL A 14 -7.72 0.98 -7.87
C VAL A 14 -8.73 1.85 -7.11
N LYS A 15 -9.66 1.22 -6.38
CA LYS A 15 -10.66 1.92 -5.57
C LYS A 15 -10.02 2.70 -4.41
N ALA A 16 -9.07 2.10 -3.70
CA ALA A 16 -8.37 2.76 -2.60
C ALA A 16 -7.58 3.99 -3.09
N LEU A 17 -6.80 3.84 -4.17
CA LEU A 17 -6.08 4.96 -4.78
C LEU A 17 -7.01 6.05 -5.31
N SER A 18 -8.17 5.67 -5.85
CA SER A 18 -9.21 6.61 -6.27
C SER A 18 -9.78 7.41 -5.10
N LEU A 19 -10.13 6.76 -4.00
CA LEU A 19 -10.68 7.38 -2.79
C LEU A 19 -9.68 8.31 -2.09
N ILE A 20 -8.39 7.96 -2.11
CA ILE A 20 -7.31 8.80 -1.58
C ILE A 20 -7.00 10.00 -2.51
N GLY A 21 -7.53 10.02 -3.74
CA GLY A 21 -7.33 11.13 -4.67
C GLY A 21 -6.00 11.06 -5.43
N LYS A 22 -5.36 9.89 -5.49
CA LYS A 22 -4.07 9.71 -6.14
C LYS A 22 -4.14 9.91 -7.66
N SER A 23 -3.04 10.37 -8.21
CA SER A 23 -2.79 10.43 -9.66
C SER A 23 -1.67 9.48 -10.02
N GLY A 24 -1.65 8.94 -11.23
CA GLY A 24 -0.59 8.07 -11.68
C GLY A 24 -1.06 6.98 -12.63
N ARG A 25 -0.19 6.02 -12.86
CA ARG A 25 -0.42 4.86 -13.73
C ARG A 25 -0.24 3.57 -12.95
N ILE A 26 -1.22 2.69 -13.03
CA ILE A 26 -1.12 1.30 -12.59
C ILE A 26 -0.83 0.45 -13.82
N THR A 27 0.35 -0.15 -13.87
CA THR A 27 0.68 -1.22 -14.80
C THR A 27 0.23 -2.55 -14.21
N VAL A 28 -0.36 -3.41 -15.03
CA VAL A 28 -0.68 -4.79 -14.68
C VAL A 28 0.02 -5.72 -15.67
N THR A 29 0.80 -6.69 -15.16
CA THR A 29 1.46 -7.71 -15.97
C THR A 29 0.94 -9.07 -15.55
N ALA A 30 0.20 -9.73 -16.44
CA ALA A 30 -0.43 -11.01 -16.18
C ALA A 30 -0.53 -11.80 -17.49
N GLU A 31 -0.28 -13.11 -17.41
CA GLU A 31 -0.42 -14.03 -18.56
C GLU A 31 0.39 -13.62 -19.80
N GLY A 32 1.57 -13.01 -19.60
CA GLY A 32 2.42 -12.52 -20.69
C GLY A 32 1.90 -11.26 -21.39
N GLN A 33 0.84 -10.65 -20.87
CA GLN A 33 0.30 -9.38 -21.37
C GLN A 33 0.48 -8.28 -20.34
N ARG A 34 0.62 -7.05 -20.83
CA ARG A 34 0.69 -5.84 -20.01
C ARG A 34 -0.52 -4.96 -20.32
N GLY A 35 -1.19 -4.50 -19.27
CA GLY A 35 -2.23 -3.48 -19.37
C GLY A 35 -1.94 -2.31 -18.44
N SER A 36 -2.71 -1.25 -18.59
CA SER A 36 -2.53 0.00 -17.84
C SER A 36 -3.85 0.63 -17.44
N ILE A 37 -3.88 1.22 -16.25
CA ILE A 37 -4.97 2.03 -15.72
C ILE A 37 -4.37 3.39 -15.33
N TYR A 38 -5.04 4.47 -15.71
CA TYR A 38 -4.58 5.84 -15.48
C TYR A 38 -5.54 6.55 -14.54
N LEU A 39 -4.99 7.14 -13.48
CA LEU A 39 -5.73 7.91 -12.49
C LEU A 39 -5.26 9.38 -12.51
N LYS A 40 -6.21 10.29 -12.37
CA LYS A 40 -5.94 11.73 -12.24
C LYS A 40 -6.83 12.31 -11.15
N ARG A 41 -6.23 12.74 -10.05
CA ARG A 41 -6.90 13.30 -8.86
C ARG A 41 -8.03 12.38 -8.37
N GLY A 42 -7.73 11.09 -8.27
CA GLY A 42 -8.68 10.06 -7.87
C GLY A 42 -9.62 9.57 -8.99
N ALA A 43 -9.82 10.30 -10.08
CA ALA A 43 -10.66 9.82 -11.18
C ALA A 43 -9.88 8.83 -12.06
N VAL A 44 -10.49 7.69 -12.41
CA VAL A 44 -9.93 6.78 -13.41
C VAL A 44 -10.28 7.32 -14.79
N ILE A 45 -9.27 7.80 -15.53
CA ILE A 45 -9.47 8.53 -16.79
C ILE A 45 -9.29 7.64 -18.03
N ALA A 46 -8.47 6.60 -17.91
CA ALA A 46 -8.26 5.67 -19.01
C ALA A 46 -7.83 4.29 -18.52
N ALA A 47 -8.17 3.26 -19.30
CA ALA A 47 -7.60 1.94 -19.15
C ALA A 47 -7.39 1.26 -20.51
N GLU A 48 -6.39 0.37 -20.57
CA GLU A 48 -6.01 -0.39 -21.76
C GLU A 48 -5.56 -1.81 -21.37
N ASP A 49 -6.11 -2.83 -22.05
CA ASP A 49 -5.74 -4.25 -21.88
C ASP A 49 -5.78 -4.93 -23.25
N GLY A 50 -4.63 -5.01 -23.91
CA GLY A 50 -4.52 -5.52 -25.27
C GLY A 50 -5.33 -4.66 -26.27
N ARG A 51 -6.44 -5.21 -26.78
CA ARG A 51 -7.35 -4.50 -27.72
C ARG A 51 -8.49 -3.78 -27.00
N LEU A 52 -8.71 -4.05 -25.72
CA LEU A 52 -9.76 -3.42 -24.94
C LEU A 52 -9.29 -2.03 -24.50
N ARG A 53 -10.22 -1.07 -24.49
CA ARG A 53 -10.02 0.29 -24.00
C ARG A 53 -11.18 0.70 -23.11
N GLY A 54 -11.00 1.73 -22.30
CA GLY A 54 -12.05 2.29 -21.46
C GLY A 54 -12.47 1.35 -20.34
N GLU A 55 -13.76 1.38 -20.01
CA GLU A 55 -14.35 0.62 -18.93
C GLU A 55 -14.14 -0.89 -19.10
N ASP A 56 -14.25 -1.40 -20.33
CA ASP A 56 -14.05 -2.83 -20.61
C ASP A 56 -12.61 -3.30 -20.37
N ALA A 57 -11.62 -2.44 -20.63
CA ALA A 57 -10.24 -2.71 -20.26
C ALA A 57 -10.08 -2.75 -18.73
N LEU A 58 -10.63 -1.76 -18.02
CA LEU A 58 -10.59 -1.73 -16.55
C LEU A 58 -11.19 -3.01 -15.95
N TYR A 59 -12.37 -3.42 -16.44
CA TYR A 59 -13.03 -4.64 -16.00
C TYR A 59 -12.19 -5.89 -16.31
N SER A 60 -11.62 -6.00 -17.52
CA SER A 60 -10.77 -7.13 -17.89
C SER A 60 -9.54 -7.25 -16.98
N LEU A 61 -8.90 -6.13 -16.66
CA LEU A 61 -7.75 -6.08 -15.74
C LEU A 61 -8.13 -6.51 -14.32
N ALA A 62 -9.26 -6.04 -13.81
CA ALA A 62 -9.72 -6.34 -12.46
C ALA A 62 -10.11 -7.80 -12.24
N LEU A 63 -10.40 -8.54 -13.31
CA LEU A 63 -10.73 -9.98 -13.26
C LEU A 63 -9.50 -10.90 -13.30
N LYS A 64 -8.28 -10.35 -13.42
CA LYS A 64 -7.06 -11.17 -13.43
C LYS A 64 -6.74 -11.63 -12.01
N SER A 65 -6.60 -12.94 -11.81
CA SER A 65 -6.38 -13.56 -10.50
C SER A 65 -4.91 -13.86 -10.17
N SER A 66 -3.99 -13.59 -11.10
CA SER A 66 -2.55 -13.80 -10.93
C SER A 66 -1.75 -12.82 -11.79
N GLY A 67 -0.53 -12.54 -11.37
CA GLY A 67 0.37 -11.57 -12.00
C GLY A 67 0.76 -10.47 -11.03
N MET A 68 1.46 -9.46 -11.54
CA MET A 68 1.97 -8.35 -10.75
C MET A 68 1.33 -7.05 -11.19
N PHE A 69 1.07 -6.15 -10.24
CA PHE A 69 0.76 -4.77 -10.54
C PHE A 69 1.84 -3.84 -10.01
N GLN A 70 1.96 -2.67 -10.63
CA GLN A 70 2.84 -1.59 -10.21
C GLN A 70 2.14 -0.25 -10.40
N TYR A 71 1.95 0.47 -9.31
CA TYR A 71 1.53 1.86 -9.28
C TYR A 71 2.75 2.80 -9.28
N ASP A 72 2.71 3.74 -10.20
CA ASP A 72 3.66 4.83 -10.41
C ASP A 72 2.90 6.17 -10.33
N PRO A 73 3.28 7.09 -9.44
CA PRO A 73 2.58 8.37 -9.24
C PRO A 73 2.76 9.37 -10.38
N ALA A 74 3.61 9.07 -11.39
CA ALA A 74 3.86 9.98 -12.50
C ALA A 74 2.58 10.30 -13.28
N THR A 75 2.24 11.59 -13.36
CA THR A 75 1.11 12.06 -14.16
C THR A 75 1.43 11.91 -15.63
N THR A 76 0.74 10.99 -16.29
CA THR A 76 0.87 10.77 -17.74
C THR A 76 -0.27 11.48 -18.46
N LEU A 77 0.04 12.23 -19.52
CA LEU A 77 -0.96 12.75 -20.44
C LEU A 77 -1.47 11.61 -21.32
N VAL A 78 -2.74 11.25 -21.13
CA VAL A 78 -3.44 10.24 -21.93
C VAL A 78 -4.81 10.75 -22.33
N ASP A 79 -5.29 10.31 -23.49
CA ASP A 79 -6.65 10.60 -23.92
C ASP A 79 -7.63 9.87 -22.99
N GLN A 80 -8.63 10.61 -22.51
CA GLN A 80 -9.68 10.04 -21.68
C GLN A 80 -10.51 9.05 -22.50
N ASN A 81 -10.56 7.80 -22.05
CA ASN A 81 -11.38 6.75 -22.66
C ASN A 81 -12.35 6.09 -21.66
N ILE A 82 -12.38 6.56 -20.42
CA ILE A 82 -13.39 6.23 -19.42
C ILE A 82 -14.24 7.47 -19.19
N HIS A 83 -15.55 7.35 -19.38
CA HIS A 83 -16.50 8.46 -19.30
C HIS A 83 -17.50 8.31 -18.16
N LEU A 84 -17.59 7.11 -17.55
CA LEU A 84 -18.37 6.92 -16.34
C LEU A 84 -17.83 7.77 -15.18
N GLY A 85 -18.76 8.36 -14.42
CA GLY A 85 -18.42 8.97 -13.14
C GLY A 85 -17.91 7.93 -12.15
N THR A 86 -17.06 8.35 -11.21
CA THR A 86 -16.37 7.48 -10.24
C THR A 86 -17.30 6.50 -9.54
N GLU A 87 -18.45 6.96 -9.04
CA GLU A 87 -19.43 6.11 -8.36
C GLU A 87 -19.98 5.00 -9.28
N SER A 88 -20.47 5.37 -10.46
CA SER A 88 -21.02 4.43 -11.45
C SER A 88 -19.96 3.44 -11.93
N LEU A 89 -18.72 3.92 -12.13
CA LEU A 89 -17.59 3.09 -12.54
C LEU A 89 -17.33 1.98 -11.51
N PHE A 90 -17.25 2.32 -10.22
CA PHE A 90 -16.97 1.34 -9.17
C PHE A 90 -18.15 0.43 -8.85
N ILE A 91 -19.40 0.90 -8.97
CA ILE A 91 -20.58 0.04 -8.91
C ILE A 91 -20.52 -1.01 -10.03
N GLY A 92 -20.23 -0.57 -11.26
CA GLY A 92 -20.07 -1.48 -12.40
C GLY A 92 -18.89 -2.45 -12.22
N LEU A 93 -17.76 -1.97 -11.69
CA LEU A 93 -16.59 -2.77 -11.40
C LEU A 93 -16.90 -3.88 -10.39
N SER A 94 -17.44 -3.52 -9.22
CA SER A 94 -17.81 -4.47 -8.18
C SER A 94 -18.84 -5.48 -8.69
N SER A 95 -19.88 -5.02 -9.38
CA SER A 95 -20.91 -5.91 -9.94
C SER A 95 -20.32 -6.93 -10.92
N LYS A 96 -19.40 -6.51 -11.80
CA LYS A 96 -18.75 -7.42 -12.76
C LYS A 96 -17.80 -8.40 -12.07
N VAL A 97 -17.05 -7.96 -11.05
CA VAL A 97 -16.18 -8.83 -10.24
C VAL A 97 -17.02 -9.87 -9.50
N ASP A 98 -18.10 -9.46 -8.83
CA ASP A 98 -19.00 -10.35 -8.10
C ASP A 98 -19.68 -11.35 -9.03
N ARG A 99 -20.12 -10.90 -10.21
CA ARG A 99 -20.70 -11.77 -11.23
C ARG A 99 -19.70 -12.81 -11.72
N TYR A 100 -18.46 -12.42 -11.97
CA TYR A 100 -17.40 -13.33 -12.38
C TYR A 100 -17.12 -14.39 -11.32
N LYS A 101 -16.95 -13.96 -10.05
CA LYS A 101 -16.77 -14.87 -8.90
C LYS A 101 -17.97 -15.81 -8.75
N TYR A 102 -19.20 -15.31 -8.85
CA TYR A 102 -20.42 -16.11 -8.78
C TYR A 102 -20.45 -17.23 -9.84
N LEU A 103 -20.11 -16.89 -11.09
CA LEU A 103 -20.09 -17.86 -12.19
C LEU A 103 -19.01 -18.92 -11.99
N LEU A 104 -17.83 -18.56 -11.47
CA LEU A 104 -16.81 -19.54 -11.12
C LEU A 104 -17.26 -20.43 -9.95
N THR A 105 -17.89 -19.90 -8.90
CA THR A 105 -18.34 -20.72 -7.75
C THR A 105 -19.45 -21.70 -8.11
N ARG A 106 -20.35 -21.36 -9.05
CA ARG A 106 -21.51 -22.18 -9.44
C ARG A 106 -21.30 -22.99 -10.72
N GLY A 107 -20.34 -22.59 -11.56
CA GLY A 107 -20.08 -23.15 -12.88
C GLY A 107 -18.82 -24.01 -12.95
N PRO A 108 -18.28 -24.21 -14.17
CA PRO A 108 -17.02 -24.91 -14.34
C PRO A 108 -15.84 -24.07 -13.82
N GLN A 109 -14.94 -24.72 -13.07
CA GLN A 109 -13.72 -24.10 -12.52
C GLN A 109 -12.67 -23.87 -13.60
N LEU A 110 -11.66 -23.04 -13.30
CA LEU A 110 -10.60 -22.70 -14.25
C LEU A 110 -9.85 -23.91 -14.85
N GLU A 111 -9.66 -24.98 -14.05
CA GLU A 111 -8.99 -26.21 -14.48
C GLU A 111 -9.93 -27.28 -15.06
N ASP A 112 -11.25 -27.06 -15.01
CA ASP A 112 -12.20 -28.00 -15.59
C ASP A 112 -12.05 -28.04 -17.11
N ARG A 113 -12.07 -29.26 -17.68
CA ARG A 113 -11.98 -29.42 -19.13
C ARG A 113 -13.38 -29.46 -19.73
N LEU A 114 -13.62 -28.56 -20.67
CA LEU A 114 -14.86 -28.47 -21.43
C LEU A 114 -14.74 -29.32 -22.69
N THR A 115 -15.75 -30.15 -22.95
CA THR A 115 -15.88 -30.92 -24.19
C THR A 115 -17.24 -30.65 -24.81
N PHE A 116 -17.25 -30.25 -26.09
CA PHE A 116 -18.48 -30.08 -26.85
C PHE A 116 -19.06 -31.44 -27.25
N LYS A 117 -20.36 -31.66 -27.00
CA LYS A 117 -21.09 -32.86 -27.41
C LYS A 117 -22.31 -32.57 -28.29
N GLY A 118 -22.58 -31.29 -28.59
CA GLY A 118 -23.73 -30.87 -29.39
C GLY A 118 -23.53 -31.07 -30.89
N LYS A 119 -24.60 -30.80 -31.66
CA LYS A 119 -24.48 -30.61 -33.11
C LYS A 119 -24.00 -29.18 -33.37
N PRO A 120 -22.99 -28.95 -34.22
CA PRO A 120 -22.53 -27.60 -34.53
C PRO A 120 -23.67 -26.71 -35.02
N ASP A 121 -24.51 -27.20 -35.94
CA ASP A 121 -25.56 -26.42 -36.60
C ASP A 121 -26.88 -26.31 -35.80
N ASP A 122 -26.81 -26.30 -34.47
CA ASP A 122 -28.00 -26.12 -33.65
C ASP A 122 -28.51 -24.66 -33.77
N PRO A 123 -29.77 -24.44 -34.20
CA PRO A 123 -30.31 -23.09 -34.38
C PRO A 123 -30.37 -22.26 -33.09
N GLN A 124 -30.19 -22.86 -31.91
CA GLN A 124 -30.12 -22.14 -30.64
C GLN A 124 -28.81 -21.36 -30.44
N PHE A 125 -27.76 -21.62 -31.23
CA PHE A 125 -26.46 -20.96 -31.08
C PHE A 125 -26.41 -19.66 -31.88
N ASN A 126 -26.01 -18.58 -31.22
CA ASN A 126 -25.68 -17.32 -31.87
C ASN A 126 -24.19 -17.30 -32.28
N GLU A 127 -23.77 -16.30 -33.06
CA GLU A 127 -22.39 -16.15 -33.55
C GLU A 127 -21.34 -16.19 -32.42
N GLU A 128 -21.67 -15.64 -31.25
CA GLU A 128 -20.78 -15.62 -30.09
C GLU A 128 -20.59 -17.02 -29.50
N MET A 129 -21.67 -17.78 -29.35
CA MET A 129 -21.63 -19.17 -28.90
C MET A 129 -20.83 -20.01 -29.90
N PHE A 130 -21.05 -19.84 -31.21
CA PHE A 130 -20.28 -20.52 -32.24
C PHE A 130 -18.78 -20.26 -32.11
N THR A 131 -18.38 -19.02 -31.85
CA THR A 131 -16.99 -18.66 -31.65
C THR A 131 -16.38 -19.38 -30.44
N ILE A 132 -17.09 -19.49 -29.32
CA ILE A 132 -16.62 -20.28 -28.16
C ILE A 132 -16.56 -21.77 -28.48
N LEU A 133 -17.54 -22.31 -29.20
CA LEU A 133 -17.57 -23.72 -29.61
C LEU A 133 -16.41 -24.07 -30.54
N GLN A 134 -16.01 -23.17 -31.44
CA GLN A 134 -14.82 -23.35 -32.28
C GLN A 134 -13.52 -23.46 -31.46
N LEU A 135 -13.40 -22.74 -30.34
CA LEU A 135 -12.27 -22.87 -29.43
C LEU A 135 -12.22 -24.24 -28.73
N LEU A 136 -13.38 -24.89 -28.63
CA LEU A 136 -13.62 -26.21 -28.02
C LEU A 136 -13.62 -27.36 -29.03
N ALA A 137 -13.10 -27.16 -30.25
CA ALA A 137 -12.87 -28.24 -31.22
C ALA A 137 -12.03 -29.40 -30.64
N ARG A 138 -11.24 -29.12 -29.60
CA ARG A 138 -10.58 -30.12 -28.73
C ARG A 138 -10.91 -29.84 -27.27
N PRO A 139 -10.97 -30.87 -26.40
CA PRO A 139 -11.15 -30.67 -24.97
C PRO A 139 -10.13 -29.69 -24.41
N SER A 140 -10.60 -28.57 -23.85
CA SER A 140 -9.78 -27.46 -23.39
C SER A 140 -10.18 -27.04 -21.99
N ALA A 141 -9.23 -26.60 -21.17
CA ALA A 141 -9.54 -26.10 -19.83
C ALA A 141 -10.25 -24.75 -19.92
N VAL A 142 -11.12 -24.42 -18.97
CA VAL A 142 -11.81 -23.11 -18.92
C VAL A 142 -10.81 -21.96 -19.02
N ARG A 143 -9.68 -22.04 -18.31
CA ARG A 143 -8.61 -21.02 -18.38
C ARG A 143 -8.05 -20.80 -19.78
N ASP A 144 -7.94 -21.85 -20.59
CA ASP A 144 -7.38 -21.75 -21.94
C ASP A 144 -8.39 -21.16 -22.91
N VAL A 145 -9.69 -21.46 -22.71
CA VAL A 145 -10.78 -20.84 -23.45
C VAL A 145 -10.86 -19.34 -23.13
N LEU A 146 -10.78 -18.97 -21.84
CA LEU A 146 -10.74 -17.57 -21.41
C LEU A 146 -9.57 -16.80 -22.04
N LYS A 147 -8.40 -17.43 -22.18
CA LYS A 147 -7.22 -16.82 -22.81
C LYS A 147 -7.32 -16.66 -24.32
N ARG A 148 -7.98 -17.59 -25.01
CA ARG A 148 -8.08 -17.64 -26.49
C ARG A 148 -9.32 -16.93 -27.03
N SER A 149 -10.30 -16.65 -26.16
CA SER A 149 -11.55 -16.00 -26.53
C SER A 149 -11.31 -14.57 -27.01
N PRO A 150 -11.98 -14.13 -28.11
CA PRO A 150 -11.96 -12.73 -28.52
C PRO A 150 -12.81 -11.82 -27.62
N TYR A 151 -13.62 -12.41 -26.74
CA TYR A 151 -14.50 -11.70 -25.81
C TYR A 151 -13.84 -11.47 -24.45
N SER A 152 -14.42 -10.57 -23.65
CA SER A 152 -13.99 -10.38 -22.26
C SER A 152 -14.09 -11.68 -21.45
N ARG A 153 -13.29 -11.79 -20.38
CA ARG A 153 -13.34 -12.95 -19.46
C ARG A 153 -14.75 -13.23 -18.96
N LEU A 154 -15.47 -12.20 -18.55
CA LEU A 154 -16.81 -12.32 -18.01
C LEU A 154 -17.79 -12.80 -19.08
N GLN A 155 -17.80 -12.17 -20.25
CA GLN A 155 -18.69 -12.56 -21.36
C GLN A 155 -18.41 -14.00 -21.81
N THR A 156 -17.14 -14.38 -21.92
CA THR A 156 -16.73 -15.75 -22.26
C THR A 156 -17.28 -16.74 -21.24
N LEU A 157 -17.17 -16.43 -19.94
CA LEU A 157 -17.69 -17.30 -18.88
C LEU A 157 -19.22 -17.38 -18.87
N GLU A 158 -19.91 -16.29 -19.21
CA GLU A 158 -21.37 -16.28 -19.38
C GLU A 158 -21.82 -17.13 -20.56
N LEU A 159 -21.10 -17.09 -21.69
CA LEU A 159 -21.36 -17.96 -22.83
C LEU A 159 -21.12 -19.43 -22.47
N ILE A 160 -20.02 -19.74 -21.79
CA ILE A 160 -19.76 -21.09 -21.27
C ILE A 160 -20.88 -21.54 -20.33
N ALA A 161 -21.33 -20.68 -19.41
CA ALA A 161 -22.40 -21.00 -18.47
C ALA A 161 -23.74 -21.28 -19.19
N LYS A 162 -24.08 -20.48 -20.21
CA LYS A 162 -25.27 -20.71 -21.06
C LYS A 162 -25.18 -22.05 -21.80
N LEU A 163 -24.03 -22.36 -22.39
CA LEU A 163 -23.81 -23.63 -23.10
C LEU A 163 -23.84 -24.86 -22.15
N CYS A 164 -23.34 -24.71 -20.92
CA CYS A 164 -23.46 -25.73 -19.87
C CYS A 164 -24.93 -25.93 -19.45
N ALA A 165 -25.69 -24.84 -19.26
CA ALA A 165 -27.11 -24.91 -18.92
C ALA A 165 -27.95 -25.58 -20.03
N ALA A 166 -27.59 -25.36 -21.29
CA ALA A 166 -28.15 -26.03 -22.46
C ALA A 166 -27.66 -27.48 -22.64
N GLN A 167 -26.91 -28.04 -21.68
CA GLN A 167 -26.34 -29.40 -21.71
C GLN A 167 -25.47 -29.71 -22.95
N THR A 168 -24.96 -28.66 -23.60
CA THR A 168 -24.18 -28.75 -24.83
C THR A 168 -22.70 -29.03 -24.55
N LEU A 169 -22.24 -28.65 -23.35
CA LEU A 169 -20.89 -28.91 -22.85
C LEU A 169 -20.90 -29.98 -21.78
N THR A 170 -19.97 -30.93 -21.88
CA THR A 170 -19.62 -31.82 -20.78
C THR A 170 -18.42 -31.23 -20.03
N VAL A 171 -18.56 -31.11 -18.71
CA VAL A 171 -17.50 -30.65 -17.83
C VAL A 171 -16.82 -31.86 -17.22
N THR A 172 -15.55 -32.09 -17.55
CA THR A 172 -14.72 -33.08 -16.89
C THR A 172 -13.90 -32.37 -15.83
N ARG A 173 -14.32 -32.50 -14.56
CA ARG A 173 -13.51 -32.04 -13.44
C ARG A 173 -12.25 -32.88 -13.39
N LYS A 174 -11.10 -32.24 -13.30
CA LYS A 174 -9.91 -32.93 -12.83
C LYS A 174 -10.23 -33.35 -11.39
N SER A 175 -10.38 -34.65 -11.13
CA SER A 175 -10.37 -35.11 -9.75
C SER A 175 -8.99 -34.73 -9.23
N ALA A 176 -8.93 -33.67 -8.42
CA ALA A 176 -7.89 -33.57 -7.44
C ALA A 176 -8.09 -34.82 -6.58
N ILE A 177 -7.32 -35.86 -6.86
CA ILE A 177 -7.01 -36.83 -5.83
C ILE A 177 -6.53 -35.97 -4.68
N VAL A 178 -7.27 -36.04 -3.58
CA VAL A 178 -6.81 -35.54 -2.29
C VAL A 178 -5.57 -36.36 -1.98
N ALA A 179 -4.40 -35.86 -2.36
CA ALA A 179 -3.17 -36.17 -1.66
C ALA A 179 -3.28 -35.45 -0.30
N LYS A 180 -4.05 -36.07 0.59
CA LYS A 180 -3.66 -36.12 1.99
C LYS A 180 -2.45 -37.05 2.03
N ASP A 181 -1.45 -36.67 2.81
CA ASP A 181 -0.12 -37.27 2.91
C ASP A 181 0.90 -36.60 1.99
N GLU A 182 1.13 -35.30 2.25
CA GLU A 182 2.51 -34.80 2.26
C GLU A 182 2.80 -34.38 3.70
N GLU A 183 3.74 -35.10 4.30
CA GLU A 183 4.39 -34.73 5.54
C GLU A 183 4.84 -33.27 5.42
N HIS A 184 4.49 -32.46 6.42
CA HIS A 184 5.00 -31.10 6.54
C HIS A 184 6.51 -31.17 6.80
N GLU A 185 7.29 -31.34 5.74
CA GLU A 185 8.62 -30.75 5.69
C GLU A 185 8.38 -29.24 5.63
N GLU A 186 8.73 -28.56 6.73
CA GLU A 186 8.86 -27.11 6.80
C GLU A 186 9.94 -26.67 5.80
N VAL A 187 9.58 -26.62 4.53
CA VAL A 187 10.25 -25.74 3.59
C VAL A 187 9.80 -24.35 3.98
N GLU A 188 10.68 -23.61 4.65
CA GLU A 188 10.59 -22.16 4.81
C GLU A 188 10.44 -21.54 3.41
N GLN A 189 9.22 -21.47 2.89
CA GLN A 189 8.91 -20.60 1.78
C GLN A 189 9.13 -19.19 2.33
N GLU A 190 10.13 -18.48 1.79
CA GLU A 190 10.21 -17.04 1.94
C GLU A 190 8.83 -16.47 1.57
N VAL A 191 8.06 -16.04 2.56
CA VAL A 191 6.75 -15.43 2.34
C VAL A 191 7.01 -14.10 1.66
N GLY A 192 7.07 -14.11 0.33
CA GLY A 192 7.28 -12.89 -0.45
C GLY A 192 6.22 -11.85 -0.09
N ALA A 193 6.60 -10.58 0.03
CA ALA A 193 5.67 -9.53 0.44
C ALA A 193 4.47 -9.42 -0.51
N SER A 194 3.29 -9.14 0.04
CA SER A 194 2.05 -8.90 -0.70
C SER A 194 2.05 -7.54 -1.39
N LEU A 195 2.63 -6.53 -0.73
CA LEU A 195 2.92 -5.21 -1.31
C LEU A 195 4.31 -4.77 -0.93
N GLU A 196 4.91 -3.99 -1.83
CA GLU A 196 6.14 -3.28 -1.51
C GLU A 196 6.15 -1.88 -2.15
N THR A 197 6.77 -0.90 -1.50
CA THR A 197 6.86 0.47 -2.03
C THR A 197 8.02 1.24 -1.40
N GLY A 198 8.59 2.18 -2.16
CA GLY A 198 9.36 3.28 -1.57
C GLY A 198 8.43 4.29 -0.91
N LEU A 199 8.90 4.91 0.18
CA LEU A 199 8.13 5.92 0.93
C LEU A 199 8.04 7.27 0.20
N ASP A 200 8.94 7.51 -0.75
CA ASP A 200 8.89 8.61 -1.73
C ASP A 200 7.73 8.46 -2.73
N THR A 201 7.23 7.23 -2.90
CA THR A 201 6.18 6.87 -3.85
C THR A 201 4.80 6.83 -3.20
N VAL A 202 4.71 6.19 -2.04
CA VAL A 202 3.50 6.10 -1.19
C VAL A 202 3.98 6.14 0.25
N SER A 203 3.53 7.13 1.02
CA SER A 203 3.95 7.27 2.42
C SER A 203 3.38 6.14 3.30
N ILE A 204 3.94 5.94 4.49
CA ILE A 204 3.42 4.93 5.43
C ILE A 204 1.95 5.18 5.75
N GLY A 205 1.58 6.44 6.03
CA GLY A 205 0.19 6.81 6.32
C GLY A 205 -0.77 6.49 5.18
N GLU A 206 -0.36 6.76 3.93
CA GLU A 206 -1.15 6.43 2.74
C GLU A 206 -1.26 4.91 2.54
N LEU A 207 -0.18 4.15 2.74
CA LEU A 207 -0.21 2.70 2.63
C LEU A 207 -1.12 2.08 3.69
N VAL A 208 -1.03 2.52 4.95
CA VAL A 208 -1.95 2.10 6.00
C VAL A 208 -3.40 2.45 5.63
N GLN A 209 -3.66 3.65 5.10
CA GLN A 209 -4.99 4.04 4.66
C GLN A 209 -5.50 3.16 3.52
N ILE A 210 -4.66 2.81 2.54
CA ILE A 210 -5.00 1.85 1.48
C ILE A 210 -5.41 0.52 2.11
N LEU A 211 -4.58 -0.04 2.99
CA LEU A 211 -4.82 -1.34 3.64
C LEU A 211 -6.12 -1.36 4.44
N VAL A 212 -6.41 -0.29 5.17
CA VAL A 212 -7.67 -0.12 5.92
C VAL A 212 -8.87 -0.04 4.97
N LEU A 213 -8.78 0.73 3.88
CA LEU A 213 -9.85 0.85 2.89
C LEU A 213 -10.19 -0.48 2.21
N ILE A 214 -9.17 -1.30 1.93
CA ILE A 214 -9.35 -2.64 1.34
C ILE A 214 -9.57 -3.73 2.40
N ARG A 215 -9.63 -3.37 3.69
CA ARG A 215 -9.78 -4.28 4.84
C ARG A 215 -8.79 -5.44 4.83
N ARG A 216 -7.52 -5.15 4.51
CA ARG A 216 -6.46 -6.16 4.48
C ARG A 216 -5.68 -6.14 5.78
N ASP A 217 -5.84 -7.20 6.55
CA ASP A 217 -5.07 -7.45 7.77
C ASP A 217 -3.69 -7.98 7.43
N GLY A 218 -2.70 -7.66 8.27
CA GLY A 218 -1.34 -8.13 8.09
C GLY A 218 -0.28 -7.32 8.83
N HIS A 219 0.97 -7.62 8.49
CA HIS A 219 2.17 -7.02 9.05
C HIS A 219 2.85 -6.13 8.03
N LEU A 220 3.09 -4.88 8.38
CA LEU A 220 3.86 -3.91 7.61
C LEU A 220 5.22 -3.71 8.28
N THR A 221 6.29 -3.84 7.49
CA THR A 221 7.66 -3.49 7.88
C THR A 221 8.10 -2.27 7.09
N ALA A 222 8.77 -1.34 7.76
CA ALA A 222 9.36 -0.15 7.15
C ALA A 222 10.83 -0.06 7.54
N ALA A 223 11.68 0.29 6.58
CA ALA A 223 13.10 0.48 6.80
C ALA A 223 13.59 1.78 6.14
N TRP A 224 14.38 2.56 6.87
CA TRP A 224 15.04 3.77 6.37
C TRP A 224 16.42 3.89 7.01
N ASP A 225 17.46 3.81 6.19
CA ASP A 225 18.85 3.71 6.64
C ASP A 225 19.07 2.50 7.56
N ASP A 226 19.51 2.70 8.80
CA ASP A 226 19.69 1.66 9.81
C ASP A 226 18.47 1.47 10.73
N ARG A 227 17.35 2.12 10.40
CA ARG A 227 16.13 2.11 11.21
C ARG A 227 15.12 1.14 10.64
N GLU A 228 14.47 0.41 11.54
CA GLU A 228 13.40 -0.51 11.21
C GLU A 228 12.20 -0.26 12.12
N GLY A 229 11.01 -0.39 11.54
CA GLY A 229 9.75 -0.32 12.26
C GLY A 229 8.74 -1.31 11.74
N GLU A 230 7.83 -1.69 12.62
CA GLU A 230 6.77 -2.66 12.38
C GLU A 230 5.41 -2.06 12.72
N VAL A 231 4.40 -2.40 11.93
CA VAL A 231 3.00 -2.02 12.18
C VAL A 231 2.12 -3.22 11.85
N PHE A 232 1.25 -3.62 12.77
CA PHE A 232 0.24 -4.64 12.51
C PHE A 232 -1.13 -4.01 12.38
N ILE A 233 -1.85 -4.42 11.34
CA ILE A 233 -3.21 -3.97 11.05
C ILE A 233 -4.12 -5.18 11.18
N GLU A 234 -5.15 -5.05 12.03
CA GLU A 234 -6.16 -6.10 12.22
C GLU A 234 -7.54 -5.46 12.32
N HIS A 235 -8.51 -5.99 11.59
CA HIS A 235 -9.90 -5.51 11.57
C HIS A 235 -9.99 -4.00 11.33
N GLY A 236 -9.18 -3.49 10.39
CA GLY A 236 -9.16 -2.08 10.01
C GLY A 236 -8.54 -1.13 11.04
N ASN A 237 -7.82 -1.63 12.05
CA ASN A 237 -7.14 -0.81 13.05
C ASN A 237 -5.68 -1.20 13.20
N ILE A 238 -4.83 -0.24 13.57
CA ILE A 238 -3.47 -0.54 14.00
C ILE A 238 -3.54 -1.14 15.41
N THR A 239 -3.04 -2.36 15.59
CA THR A 239 -3.07 -3.05 16.89
C THR A 239 -1.70 -3.11 17.56
N PHE A 240 -0.64 -3.00 16.78
CA PHE A 240 0.74 -2.97 17.24
C PHE A 240 1.59 -2.05 16.38
N ALA A 241 2.51 -1.32 17.00
CA ALA A 241 3.59 -0.66 16.29
C ALA A 241 4.86 -0.56 17.14
N THR A 242 6.00 -0.63 16.47
CA THR A 242 7.35 -0.39 17.03
C THR A 242 8.23 0.31 16.01
N VAL A 243 9.17 1.13 16.49
CA VAL A 243 10.26 1.67 15.69
C VAL A 243 11.35 2.09 16.67
N GLU A 244 12.56 1.57 16.49
CA GLU A 244 13.68 1.83 17.42
C GLU A 244 13.28 1.50 18.88
N SER A 245 13.38 2.48 19.80
CA SER A 245 12.96 2.34 21.21
C SER A 245 11.50 2.69 21.47
N LEU A 246 10.76 3.16 20.46
CA LEU A 246 9.36 3.54 20.62
C LEU A 246 8.42 2.36 20.38
N GLU A 247 7.37 2.31 21.20
CA GLU A 247 6.27 1.37 21.06
C GLU A 247 4.93 2.13 20.97
N GLY A 248 3.95 1.49 20.35
CA GLY A 248 2.57 1.97 20.28
C GLY A 248 2.43 3.25 19.47
N LEU A 249 1.65 4.21 19.97
CA LEU A 249 1.32 5.43 19.21
C LEU A 249 2.56 6.26 18.87
N GLY A 250 3.55 6.34 19.76
CA GLY A 250 4.80 7.06 19.48
C GLY A 250 5.52 6.48 18.27
N ALA A 251 5.51 5.15 18.12
CA ALA A 251 6.08 4.49 16.96
C ALA A 251 5.31 4.79 15.67
N VAL A 252 3.97 4.74 15.71
CA VAL A 252 3.14 5.11 14.56
C VAL A 252 3.47 6.52 14.11
N TYR A 253 3.50 7.48 15.02
CA TYR A 253 3.72 8.88 14.67
C TYR A 253 5.13 9.15 14.14
N ARG A 254 6.17 8.51 14.68
CA ARG A 254 7.52 8.57 14.11
C ARG A 254 7.55 7.99 12.70
N LEU A 255 6.92 6.85 12.46
CA LEU A 255 6.85 6.26 11.11
C LEU A 255 6.16 7.20 10.10
N LEU A 256 5.16 7.97 10.52
CA LEU A 256 4.50 8.94 9.64
C LEU A 256 5.45 10.07 9.18
N THR A 257 6.51 10.39 9.93
CA THR A 257 7.46 11.47 9.57
C THR A 257 8.42 11.06 8.47
N TRP A 258 8.63 9.76 8.24
CA TRP A 258 9.56 9.23 7.25
C TRP A 258 9.14 9.59 5.82
N LYS A 259 10.06 10.21 5.07
CA LYS A 259 9.86 10.61 3.66
C LYS A 259 10.59 9.70 2.66
N GLU A 260 11.59 8.99 3.14
CA GLU A 260 12.44 8.09 2.38
C GLU A 260 12.47 6.73 3.07
N GLY A 261 12.93 5.72 2.35
CA GLY A 261 12.97 4.34 2.82
C GLY A 261 12.06 3.43 2.02
N TYR A 262 11.94 2.20 2.51
CA TYR A 262 11.21 1.14 1.86
C TYR A 262 10.23 0.47 2.82
N CYS A 263 9.10 0.03 2.28
CA CYS A 263 8.05 -0.60 3.04
C CYS A 263 7.63 -1.90 2.36
N LYS A 264 7.44 -2.95 3.16
CA LYS A 264 6.86 -4.23 2.74
C LYS A 264 5.67 -4.57 3.61
N PHE A 265 4.62 -5.12 3.00
CA PHE A 265 3.44 -5.61 3.69
C PHE A 265 3.25 -7.09 3.42
N PHE A 266 2.99 -7.86 4.48
CA PHE A 266 2.74 -9.29 4.48
C PHE A 266 1.30 -9.52 4.95
N ALA A 267 0.47 -9.98 4.04
CA ALA A 267 -0.95 -10.18 4.32
C ALA A 267 -1.18 -11.42 5.21
N ASP A 268 -2.29 -11.39 5.97
CA ASP A 268 -2.74 -12.51 6.82
C ASP A 268 -1.76 -12.89 7.95
N VAL A 269 -0.87 -11.96 8.32
CA VAL A 269 0.02 -12.08 9.48
C VAL A 269 -0.59 -11.34 10.67
N ALA A 270 -0.94 -12.07 11.72
CA ALA A 270 -1.51 -11.51 12.96
C ALA A 270 -0.43 -11.11 13.97
N ALA A 271 -0.73 -10.09 14.77
CA ALA A 271 0.17 -9.62 15.82
C ALA A 271 0.16 -10.59 17.01
N GLN A 272 1.36 -10.97 17.48
CA GLN A 272 1.47 -11.77 18.71
C GLN A 272 1.18 -10.95 19.97
N LYS A 273 1.31 -9.62 19.88
CA LYS A 273 1.11 -8.66 20.97
C LYS A 273 0.33 -7.46 20.46
N ARG A 274 -0.37 -6.77 21.36
CA ARG A 274 -1.08 -5.51 21.06
C ARG A 274 -0.64 -4.42 22.02
N ASN A 275 -0.18 -3.29 21.48
CA ASN A 275 0.22 -2.10 22.26
C ASN A 275 -0.58 -0.85 21.88
N ILE A 276 -1.54 -0.97 20.95
CA ILE A 276 -2.45 0.12 20.55
C ILE A 276 -3.90 -0.34 20.70
N LYS A 277 -4.71 0.50 21.36
CA LYS A 277 -6.17 0.29 21.53
C LYS A 277 -7.00 1.38 20.85
N LYS A 278 -6.34 2.41 20.33
CA LYS A 278 -6.97 3.57 19.73
C LYS A 278 -7.48 3.21 18.34
N ASN A 279 -8.65 3.73 17.96
CA ASN A 279 -9.19 3.49 16.63
C ASN A 279 -8.38 4.24 15.56
N ILE A 280 -8.45 3.74 14.34
CA ILE A 280 -7.66 4.27 13.22
C ILE A 280 -8.01 5.72 12.90
N GLU A 281 -9.27 6.13 13.02
CA GLU A 281 -9.70 7.50 12.69
C GLU A 281 -9.05 8.51 13.62
N SER A 282 -9.02 8.24 14.93
CA SER A 282 -8.38 9.14 15.90
C SER A 282 -6.86 9.17 15.72
N ILE A 283 -6.25 8.03 15.36
CA ILE A 283 -4.81 7.97 15.05
C ILE A 283 -4.49 8.85 13.85
N PHE A 284 -5.31 8.81 12.78
CA PHE A 284 -5.08 9.65 11.61
C PHE A 284 -5.26 11.13 11.88
N VAL A 285 -6.30 11.53 12.63
CA VAL A 285 -6.52 12.94 13.01
C VAL A 285 -5.32 13.47 13.79
N GLU A 286 -4.88 12.76 14.83
CA GLU A 286 -3.71 13.18 15.61
C GLU A 286 -2.41 13.10 14.81
N GLY A 287 -2.29 12.12 13.91
CA GLY A 287 -1.15 12.00 13.02
C GLY A 287 -1.00 13.20 12.10
N ILE A 288 -2.10 13.76 11.59
CA ILE A 288 -2.08 15.00 10.79
C ILE A 288 -1.53 16.17 11.61
N ASP A 289 -2.02 16.35 12.84
CA ASP A 289 -1.58 17.43 13.72
C ASP A 289 -0.09 17.27 14.10
N ILE A 290 0.34 16.05 14.41
CA ILE A 290 1.73 15.74 14.75
C ILE A 290 2.64 15.99 13.55
N LEU A 291 2.24 15.56 12.35
CA LEU A 291 3.00 15.83 11.13
C LEU A 291 3.09 17.32 10.83
N ALA A 292 2.01 18.08 11.03
CA ALA A 292 2.03 19.52 10.84
C ALA A 292 3.03 20.20 11.79
N LYS A 293 3.02 19.82 13.08
CA LYS A 293 3.99 20.31 14.07
C LYS A 293 5.43 19.93 13.71
N PHE A 294 5.66 18.66 13.36
CA PHE A 294 6.97 18.19 12.94
C PHE A 294 7.48 18.97 11.71
N ASN A 295 6.65 19.17 10.69
CA ASN A 295 7.04 19.94 9.52
C ASN A 295 7.32 21.41 9.85
N LYS A 296 6.54 22.04 10.75
CA LYS A 296 6.83 23.40 11.23
C LYS A 296 8.22 23.48 11.86
N PHE A 297 8.58 22.52 12.70
CA PHE A 297 9.96 22.42 13.22
C PHE A 297 10.97 22.24 12.10
N MET A 298 10.70 21.41 11.09
CA MET A 298 11.60 21.18 9.97
C MET A 298 11.79 22.39 9.06
N ASP A 299 10.81 23.29 8.97
CA ASP A 299 10.91 24.54 8.21
C ASP A 299 11.76 25.59 8.94
N GLU A 300 11.77 25.55 10.27
CA GLU A 300 12.45 26.52 11.14
C GLU A 300 13.87 26.07 11.57
N PHE A 301 14.09 24.76 11.72
CA PHE A 301 15.39 24.21 12.12
C PHE A 301 16.34 24.06 10.92
N PRO A 302 17.67 24.25 11.12
CA PRO A 302 18.65 24.26 10.04
C PRO A 302 18.74 22.95 9.24
N SER A 303 18.52 21.79 9.88
CA SER A 303 18.39 20.43 9.32
C SER A 303 18.32 19.40 10.46
N LEU A 304 17.74 18.21 10.24
CA LEU A 304 17.93 17.06 11.15
C LEU A 304 19.40 16.66 11.29
N ASN A 305 20.21 16.89 10.26
CA ASN A 305 21.65 16.58 10.26
C ASN A 305 22.51 17.70 10.87
N ALA A 306 21.88 18.73 11.47
CA ALA A 306 22.62 19.74 12.21
C ALA A 306 23.31 19.09 13.42
N TYR A 307 24.58 19.44 13.62
CA TYR A 307 25.32 19.04 14.81
C TYR A 307 24.75 19.77 16.02
N ILE A 308 24.67 19.06 17.13
CA ILE A 308 24.09 19.54 18.38
C ILE A 308 25.10 19.33 19.52
N ASP A 309 25.37 20.39 20.27
CA ASP A 309 26.35 20.35 21.36
C ASP A 309 25.80 21.06 22.61
N VAL A 310 26.22 20.62 23.80
CA VAL A 310 25.94 21.33 25.06
C VAL A 310 26.90 22.53 25.16
N ILE A 311 26.35 23.74 25.28
CA ILE A 311 27.14 24.98 25.39
C ILE A 311 27.41 25.31 26.86
N SER A 312 26.36 25.43 27.66
CA SER A 312 26.48 25.91 29.05
C SER A 312 25.41 25.28 29.93
N VAL A 313 25.84 24.55 30.95
CA VAL A 313 24.99 24.07 32.04
C VAL A 313 25.65 24.51 33.33
N THR A 314 25.15 25.59 33.93
CA THR A 314 25.76 26.19 35.13
C THR A 314 25.36 25.45 36.42
N GLY A 315 24.37 24.55 36.33
CA GLY A 315 23.81 23.80 37.48
C GLY A 315 22.86 24.63 38.34
N GLN A 316 22.61 25.90 37.98
CA GLN A 316 21.64 26.78 38.60
C GLN A 316 20.33 26.88 37.79
N GLU A 317 20.30 26.31 36.58
CA GLU A 317 19.08 26.29 35.76
C GLU A 317 18.03 25.35 36.38
N ASN A 318 16.75 25.77 36.33
CA ASN A 318 15.64 24.91 36.72
C ASN A 318 15.26 24.01 35.53
N ILE A 319 15.85 22.82 35.48
CA ILE A 319 15.69 21.84 34.40
C ILE A 319 14.78 20.71 34.88
N SER A 320 13.76 20.38 34.10
CA SER A 320 12.88 19.24 34.32
C SER A 320 13.57 17.90 34.04
N ASP A 321 13.03 16.80 34.58
CA ASP A 321 13.55 15.45 34.34
C ASP A 321 13.58 15.07 32.84
N LYS A 322 12.66 15.60 32.03
CA LYS A 322 12.62 15.35 30.58
C LYS A 322 13.73 16.12 29.86
N GLU A 323 13.91 17.39 30.18
CA GLU A 323 14.99 18.22 29.62
C GLU A 323 16.37 17.67 30.00
N ALA A 324 16.55 17.21 31.24
CA ALA A 324 17.78 16.57 31.69
C ALA A 324 18.10 15.29 30.90
N LYS A 325 17.07 14.51 30.49
CA LYS A 325 17.25 13.36 29.61
C LYS A 325 17.68 13.78 28.21
N ILE A 326 17.07 14.83 27.64
CA ILE A 326 17.48 15.35 26.32
C ILE A 326 18.92 15.88 26.36
N LEU A 327 19.33 16.62 27.40
CA LEU A 327 20.72 17.06 27.55
C LEU A 327 21.71 15.90 27.59
N ARG A 328 21.35 14.79 28.25
CA ARG A 328 22.18 13.58 28.25
C ARG A 328 22.31 12.98 26.85
N LEU A 329 21.24 12.97 26.06
CA LEU A 329 21.26 12.50 24.68
C LEU A 329 22.12 13.41 23.79
N VAL A 330 21.97 14.72 23.92
CA VAL A 330 22.82 15.70 23.21
C VAL A 330 24.29 15.47 23.51
N ASN A 331 24.64 15.14 24.76
CA ASN A 331 26.03 14.85 25.11
C ASN A 331 26.55 13.49 24.57
N GLN A 332 25.65 12.57 24.22
CA GLN A 332 25.98 11.22 23.75
C GLN A 332 25.96 11.09 22.22
N HIS A 333 25.31 12.04 21.54
CA HIS A 333 25.01 11.97 20.12
C HIS A 333 25.45 13.23 19.39
N GLU A 334 25.72 13.13 18.10
CA GLU A 334 26.34 14.24 17.36
C GLU A 334 25.33 15.12 16.65
N THR A 335 24.21 14.55 16.21
CA THR A 335 23.22 15.27 15.41
C THR A 335 21.84 15.32 16.06
N LEU A 336 21.02 16.31 15.67
CA LEU A 336 19.63 16.38 16.08
C LEU A 336 18.85 15.10 15.71
N ASN A 337 19.15 14.52 14.55
CA ASN A 337 18.57 13.26 14.09
C ASN A 337 18.86 12.09 15.06
N ASP A 338 20.09 12.01 15.55
CA ASP A 338 20.50 10.99 16.52
C ASP A 338 19.81 11.19 17.87
N VAL A 339 19.67 12.44 18.32
CA VAL A 339 18.93 12.76 19.55
C VAL A 339 17.47 12.32 19.44
N ILE A 340 16.80 12.59 18.31
CA ILE A 340 15.42 12.13 18.05
C ILE A 340 15.34 10.61 18.06
N LYS A 341 16.22 9.95 17.30
CA LYS A 341 16.30 8.48 17.21
C LYS A 341 16.38 7.80 18.58
N HIS A 342 17.28 8.27 19.44
CA HIS A 342 17.51 7.67 20.77
C HIS A 342 16.61 8.23 21.87
N SER A 343 15.75 9.21 21.55
CA SER A 343 14.81 9.78 22.51
C SER A 343 13.72 8.78 22.89
N PRO A 344 13.42 8.61 24.19
CA PRO A 344 12.26 7.83 24.64
C PRO A 344 10.93 8.59 24.47
N PHE A 345 10.98 9.82 23.96
CA PHE A 345 9.82 10.69 23.73
C PHE A 345 9.43 10.71 22.26
N SER A 346 8.23 11.22 21.97
CA SER A 346 7.82 11.44 20.57
C SER A 346 8.74 12.45 19.88
N ASP A 347 8.79 12.43 18.54
CA ASP A 347 9.65 13.33 17.76
C ASP A 347 9.34 14.81 18.06
N VAL A 348 8.06 15.16 18.05
CA VAL A 348 7.59 16.52 18.34
C VAL A 348 7.95 16.93 19.77
N GLU A 349 7.72 16.07 20.76
CA GLU A 349 8.09 16.37 22.14
C GLU A 349 9.61 16.53 22.30
N THR A 350 10.39 15.70 21.62
CA THR A 350 11.85 15.80 21.61
C THR A 350 12.32 17.12 21.01
N LEU A 351 11.70 17.53 19.89
CA LEU A 351 11.97 18.82 19.25
C LEU A 351 11.55 20.00 20.12
N GLU A 352 10.39 19.96 20.77
CA GLU A 352 9.92 20.98 21.72
C GLU A 352 10.90 21.15 22.90
N LEU A 353 11.34 20.04 23.50
CA LEU A 353 12.32 20.05 24.58
C LEU A 353 13.68 20.58 24.11
N THR A 354 14.11 20.18 22.92
CA THR A 354 15.36 20.65 22.31
C THR A 354 15.29 22.15 22.03
N ALA A 355 14.22 22.64 21.42
CA ALA A 355 13.99 24.06 21.17
C ALA A 355 13.99 24.87 22.47
N LYS A 356 13.40 24.34 23.54
CA LYS A 356 13.42 24.99 24.85
C LYS A 356 14.83 25.09 25.43
N LEU A 357 15.63 24.01 25.36
CA LEU A 357 17.03 24.01 25.80
C LEU A 357 17.89 24.97 24.96
N TYR A 358 17.62 25.07 23.66
CA TYR A 358 18.29 26.00 22.74
C TYR A 358 17.98 27.45 23.10
N ASN A 359 16.71 27.78 23.35
CA ASN A 359 16.28 29.12 23.77
C ASN A 359 16.85 29.53 25.13
N GLN A 360 17.17 28.56 25.99
CA GLN A 360 17.85 28.77 27.27
C GLN A 360 19.38 28.85 27.13
N ARG A 361 19.91 28.78 25.89
CA ARG A 361 21.34 28.78 25.56
C ARG A 361 22.14 27.65 26.21
N MET A 362 21.46 26.55 26.54
CA MET A 362 22.12 25.36 27.10
C MET A 362 22.69 24.45 26.01
N ILE A 363 22.12 24.49 24.81
CA ILE A 363 22.59 23.75 23.63
C ILE A 363 22.77 24.67 22.44
N GLY A 364 23.63 24.26 21.50
CA GLY A 364 23.88 24.93 20.23
C GLY A 364 23.63 24.01 19.05
N LEU A 365 23.35 24.61 17.89
CA LEU A 365 23.17 23.91 16.62
C LEU A 365 24.11 24.49 15.56
N SER A 366 24.79 23.64 14.80
CA SER A 366 25.67 24.06 13.71
C SER A 366 25.52 23.19 12.47
N LYS A 367 25.73 23.77 11.28
CA LYS A 367 25.67 23.05 9.98
C LYS A 367 26.99 22.33 9.61
N GLY A 368 27.93 22.10 10.55
CA GLY A 368 29.29 21.61 10.23
C GLY A 368 30.03 20.92 11.39
N MET A 369 31.30 20.52 11.16
CA MET A 369 32.09 19.64 12.06
C MET A 369 32.11 20.09 13.53
N ARG A 370 32.01 19.08 14.40
CA ARG A 370 32.05 19.16 15.87
C ARG A 370 33.19 20.06 16.38
N GLY A 371 32.86 21.03 17.23
CA GLY A 371 33.84 21.79 18.01
C GLY A 371 34.47 23.04 17.35
N GLN A 372 33.92 23.60 16.26
CA GLN A 372 34.23 24.99 15.90
C GLN A 372 33.22 25.94 16.54
N THR A 373 33.73 26.77 17.45
CA THR A 373 33.04 27.99 17.89
C THR A 373 32.95 28.97 16.71
N GLU A 374 31.78 29.62 16.61
CA GLU A 374 31.36 30.66 15.64
C GLU A 374 30.85 30.19 14.26
N VAL A 375 29.52 30.03 14.19
CA VAL A 375 28.73 30.91 13.31
C VAL A 375 27.55 31.46 14.11
N ASP A 376 27.52 32.78 14.30
CA ASP A 376 26.40 33.52 14.89
C ASP A 376 25.21 33.50 13.92
N TYR A 377 24.21 32.67 14.24
CA TYR A 377 22.88 32.68 13.63
C TYR A 377 21.80 33.08 14.66
N ASP A 378 22.19 33.75 15.76
CA ASP A 378 21.31 34.04 16.91
C ASP A 378 20.10 34.91 16.51
N LYS A 379 20.15 35.65 15.40
CA LYS A 379 19.05 36.51 14.99
C LYS A 379 17.92 35.83 14.22
N GLU A 380 18.19 34.78 13.45
CA GLU A 380 17.13 34.09 12.69
C GLU A 380 16.43 33.05 13.57
N ALA A 381 17.16 32.31 14.40
CA ALA A 381 16.57 31.29 15.28
C ALA A 381 15.83 31.89 16.50
N GLU A 382 16.29 33.01 17.08
CA GLU A 382 15.59 33.68 18.20
C GLU A 382 14.28 34.36 17.76
N ASP A 383 14.16 34.76 16.49
CA ASP A 383 12.91 35.35 15.96
C ASP A 383 11.96 34.28 15.40
N LEU A 384 12.46 33.14 14.91
CA LEU A 384 11.63 32.02 14.41
C LEU A 384 10.88 31.27 15.53
N LEU A 385 11.51 31.06 16.69
CA LEU A 385 10.95 30.22 17.77
C LEU A 385 10.03 30.96 18.77
N LYS A 386 9.93 32.29 18.69
CA LYS A 386 9.01 33.06 19.55
C LYS A 386 7.53 32.84 19.19
N ASP A 387 7.23 32.45 17.95
CA ASP A 387 5.86 32.28 17.45
C ASP A 387 5.31 30.83 17.59
N LEU A 388 5.98 29.99 18.39
CA LEU A 388 5.66 28.57 18.60
C LEU A 388 5.08 28.22 19.97
N LEU A 389 4.98 29.19 20.88
CA LEU A 389 4.40 29.08 22.22
C LEU A 389 3.27 30.10 22.37
#